data_AF-E1ICS2-F1
#
_entry.id   AF-E1ICS2-F1
#
_cell.length_a   1.000
_cell.length_b   1.000
_cell.length_c   1.000
_cell.angle_alpha   90.00
_cell.angle_beta   90.00
_cell.angle_gamma   90.00
#
_symmetry.space_group_name_H-M   'P 1'
#
loop_
_entity.id
_entity.type
_entity.pdbx_description
1 polymer ?
#
loop_
_entity_poly.entity_id
_entity_poly.type
_entity_poly.pdbx_seq_one_letter_code
_entity_poly.pdbx_strand_id
1 'polypeptide(L)'
;MNSPSSQQLWIYITESDTHHGRSTAMQIIEALREAGCPGATVLRGVAGYGSHHVLHSELVFEVASHLPLVITLIDRAERIAALLPTLRGLVQDGMITITPVEVVHVRHRERDPFPRHLMVGDVMSRTVVSVFPDDSLSTIVSLLIERRLRALPVIDSQRRVVGISPMAICSTGAARACRCAYNAAYRSRCTSPQKMQQRIRKPPLI
;
A
#
# COMPACT_ATOMS: atom_id res chain seq x y z
N MET A 1 -27.30 -27.94 22.75
CA MET A 1 -25.91 -27.46 22.76
C MET A 1 -25.75 -26.54 21.55
N ASN A 2 -25.68 -25.22 21.76
CA ASN A 2 -25.54 -24.27 20.65
C ASN A 2 -24.11 -24.36 20.11
N SER A 3 -23.95 -24.99 18.95
CA SER A 3 -22.70 -24.90 18.20
C SER A 3 -22.41 -23.42 17.94
N PRO A 4 -21.20 -22.93 18.19
CA PRO A 4 -20.84 -21.55 17.87
C PRO A 4 -21.07 -21.34 16.38
N SER A 5 -21.97 -20.42 16.03
CA SER A 5 -22.41 -20.17 14.65
C SER A 5 -21.29 -19.61 13.77
N SER A 6 -20.20 -19.15 14.39
CA SER A 6 -19.07 -18.52 13.73
C SER A 6 -17.78 -19.27 14.02
N GLN A 7 -16.92 -19.31 13.02
CA GLN A 7 -15.63 -19.96 13.06
C GLN A 7 -14.58 -19.00 12.51
N GLN A 8 -13.38 -19.10 13.06
CA GLN A 8 -12.19 -18.45 12.56
C GLN A 8 -11.37 -19.46 11.76
N LEU A 9 -11.07 -19.11 10.53
CA LEU A 9 -10.15 -19.84 9.67
C LEU A 9 -8.76 -19.21 9.75
N TRP A 10 -7.74 -20.04 9.80
CA TRP A 10 -6.34 -19.66 9.64
C TRP A 10 -5.73 -20.46 8.50
N ILE A 11 -5.03 -19.78 7.61
CA ILE A 11 -4.33 -20.38 6.48
C ILE A 11 -2.88 -19.93 6.56
N TYR A 12 -1.97 -20.88 6.74
CA TYR A 12 -0.53 -20.68 6.84
C TYR A 12 0.09 -21.09 5.51
N ILE A 13 0.75 -20.15 4.84
CA ILE A 13 1.45 -20.33 3.56
C ILE A 13 2.79 -19.59 3.60
N THR A 14 3.62 -19.70 2.58
CA THR A 14 4.82 -18.88 2.43
C THR A 14 4.61 -17.74 1.44
N GLU A 15 5.39 -16.66 1.57
CA GLU A 15 5.33 -15.53 0.64
C GLU A 15 5.72 -15.90 -0.80
N SER A 16 6.58 -16.91 -0.96
CA SER A 16 6.99 -17.46 -2.25
C SER A 16 5.99 -18.42 -2.89
N ASP A 17 4.91 -18.79 -2.19
CA ASP A 17 3.98 -19.79 -2.72
C ASP A 17 3.26 -19.26 -3.97
N THR A 18 3.35 -20.05 -5.04
CA THR A 18 2.65 -19.79 -6.29
C THR A 18 1.85 -21.01 -6.71
N HIS A 19 0.65 -20.75 -7.23
CA HIS A 19 -0.23 -21.76 -7.80
C HIS A 19 -0.63 -21.29 -9.19
N HIS A 20 -0.42 -22.12 -10.22
CA HIS A 20 -0.59 -21.74 -11.63
C HIS A 20 0.10 -20.41 -12.03
N GLY A 21 1.32 -20.16 -11.52
CA GLY A 21 2.11 -18.98 -11.86
C GLY A 21 1.62 -17.66 -11.24
N ARG A 22 0.64 -17.71 -10.34
CA ARG A 22 0.16 -16.55 -9.57
C ARG A 22 0.39 -16.78 -8.08
N SER A 23 0.55 -15.71 -7.31
CA SER A 23 0.69 -15.79 -5.85
C SER A 23 -0.50 -16.54 -5.24
N THR A 24 -0.22 -17.56 -4.43
CA THR A 24 -1.23 -18.33 -3.71
C THR A 24 -2.02 -17.44 -2.76
N ALA A 25 -1.32 -16.52 -2.08
CA ALA A 25 -1.94 -15.54 -1.18
C ALA A 25 -2.99 -14.68 -1.90
N MET A 26 -2.65 -14.13 -3.07
CA MET A 26 -3.59 -13.31 -3.85
C MET A 26 -4.79 -14.12 -4.34
N GLN A 27 -4.57 -15.36 -4.81
CA GLN A 27 -5.67 -16.22 -5.25
C GLN A 27 -6.62 -16.59 -4.10
N ILE A 28 -6.11 -16.78 -2.90
CA ILE A 28 -6.94 -16.99 -1.71
C ILE A 28 -7.77 -15.74 -1.42
N ILE A 29 -7.16 -14.55 -1.41
CA ILE A 29 -7.88 -13.28 -1.17
C ILE A 29 -8.98 -13.06 -2.22
N GLU A 30 -8.69 -13.33 -3.48
CA GLU A 30 -9.66 -13.26 -4.59
C GLU A 30 -10.83 -14.23 -4.36
N ALA A 31 -10.55 -15.50 -4.07
CA ALA A 31 -11.58 -16.50 -3.80
C ALA A 31 -12.46 -16.13 -2.60
N LEU A 32 -11.86 -15.61 -1.52
CA LEU A 32 -12.60 -15.15 -0.33
C LEU A 32 -13.50 -13.95 -0.65
N ARG A 33 -13.02 -13.03 -1.50
CA ARG A 33 -13.77 -11.86 -1.95
C ARG A 33 -14.94 -12.26 -2.86
N GLU A 34 -14.71 -13.17 -3.81
CA GLU A 34 -15.74 -13.69 -4.72
C GLU A 34 -16.84 -14.45 -3.97
N ALA A 35 -16.47 -15.17 -2.91
CA ALA A 35 -17.40 -15.84 -2.01
C ALA A 35 -18.22 -14.89 -1.12
N GLY A 36 -17.95 -13.58 -1.18
CA GLY A 36 -18.66 -12.57 -0.41
C GLY A 36 -18.34 -12.59 1.09
N CYS A 37 -17.12 -13.02 1.47
CA CYS A 37 -16.70 -12.96 2.87
C CYS A 37 -16.65 -11.49 3.35
N PRO A 38 -17.07 -11.18 4.59
CA PRO A 38 -17.09 -9.82 5.14
C PRO A 38 -15.71 -9.14 5.12
N GLY A 39 -14.65 -9.93 5.29
CA GLY A 39 -13.27 -9.50 5.24
C GLY A 39 -12.31 -10.64 5.53
N ALA A 40 -11.06 -10.46 5.15
CA ALA A 40 -9.94 -11.33 5.48
C ALA A 40 -8.74 -10.46 5.83
N THR A 41 -7.89 -10.94 6.73
CA THR A 41 -6.67 -10.25 7.15
C THR A 41 -5.47 -11.11 6.79
N VAL A 42 -4.42 -10.50 6.26
CA VAL A 42 -3.14 -11.16 6.00
C VAL A 42 -2.12 -10.62 6.98
N LEU A 43 -1.45 -11.53 7.68
CA LEU A 43 -0.36 -11.25 8.60
C LEU A 43 0.92 -11.80 8.01
N ARG A 44 2.00 -11.00 8.00
CA ARG A 44 3.35 -11.46 7.64
C ARG A 44 4.12 -11.74 8.94
N GLY A 45 4.65 -12.94 9.09
CA GLY A 45 5.53 -13.28 10.20
C GLY A 45 6.97 -12.82 9.95
N VAL A 46 7.68 -12.57 11.03
CA VAL A 46 9.11 -12.16 11.00
C VAL A 46 10.06 -13.35 10.84
N ALA A 47 9.60 -14.54 11.23
CA ALA A 47 10.29 -15.80 11.08
C ALA A 47 9.28 -16.96 11.15
N GLY A 48 9.63 -18.09 10.56
CA GLY A 48 8.84 -19.31 10.62
C GLY A 48 9.63 -20.52 10.16
N TYR A 49 9.22 -21.69 10.63
CA TYR A 49 9.69 -22.97 10.11
C TYR A 49 8.47 -23.81 9.72
N GLY A 50 8.51 -24.38 8.53
CA GLY A 50 7.44 -25.22 7.99
C GLY A 50 7.72 -26.72 8.12
N SER A 51 6.86 -27.51 7.48
CA SER A 51 6.99 -28.95 7.21
C SER A 51 8.35 -29.37 6.63
N HIS A 52 9.05 -28.45 5.96
CA HIS A 52 10.37 -28.68 5.36
C HIS A 52 11.57 -28.33 6.27
N HIS A 53 11.35 -28.05 7.57
CA HIS A 53 12.39 -27.82 8.59
C HIS A 53 13.37 -26.67 8.36
N VAL A 54 13.18 -25.81 7.36
CA VAL A 54 14.05 -24.65 7.12
C VAL A 54 13.58 -23.46 7.98
N LEU A 55 14.49 -22.96 8.81
CA LEU A 55 14.28 -21.71 9.57
C LEU A 55 14.47 -20.53 8.63
N HIS A 56 13.39 -19.80 8.35
CA HIS A 56 13.47 -18.53 7.65
C HIS A 56 13.37 -17.40 8.67
N SER A 57 14.41 -16.58 8.77
CA SER A 57 14.52 -15.44 9.68
C SER A 57 15.28 -14.31 8.96
N GLU A 58 14.85 -13.07 9.13
CA GLU A 58 15.44 -11.86 8.48
C GLU A 58 16.89 -11.54 8.92
N LEU A 59 17.53 -12.36 9.77
CA LEU A 59 18.83 -12.07 10.37
C LEU A 59 20.06 -12.42 9.51
N VAL A 60 19.87 -12.91 8.29
CA VAL A 60 20.97 -13.19 7.35
C VAL A 60 20.67 -12.49 6.02
N PHE A 61 21.58 -11.60 5.62
CA PHE A 61 21.53 -10.88 4.34
C PHE A 61 21.44 -11.88 3.16
N GLU A 62 20.63 -11.49 2.16
CA GLU A 62 20.38 -12.10 0.85
C GLU A 62 19.17 -13.06 0.72
N VAL A 63 18.18 -12.59 -0.07
CA VAL A 63 17.00 -13.28 -0.64
C VAL A 63 15.80 -13.46 0.30
N ALA A 64 14.99 -12.40 0.39
CA ALA A 64 13.66 -12.39 0.98
C ALA A 64 12.64 -13.10 0.06
N SER A 65 12.24 -14.33 0.39
CA SER A 65 11.05 -14.96 -0.23
C SER A 65 10.29 -15.97 0.64
N HIS A 66 10.80 -16.39 1.80
CA HIS A 66 10.25 -17.55 2.52
C HIS A 66 9.65 -17.20 3.89
N LEU A 67 9.17 -15.96 4.06
CA LEU A 67 8.48 -15.58 5.29
C LEU A 67 7.10 -16.23 5.34
N PRO A 68 6.63 -16.64 6.53
CA PRO A 68 5.29 -17.18 6.68
C PRO A 68 4.26 -16.07 6.50
N LEU A 69 3.26 -16.33 5.68
CA LEU A 69 2.05 -15.54 5.57
C LEU A 69 0.90 -16.30 6.23
N VAL A 70 0.13 -15.59 7.03
CA VAL A 70 -1.03 -16.13 7.72
C VAL A 70 -2.26 -15.33 7.29
N ILE A 71 -3.18 -16.00 6.58
CA ILE A 71 -4.45 -15.41 6.15
C ILE A 71 -5.52 -15.89 7.11
N THR A 72 -6.25 -14.96 7.72
CA THR A 72 -7.34 -15.28 8.65
C THR A 72 -8.64 -14.57 8.28
N LEU A 73 -9.75 -15.27 8.48
CA LEU A 73 -11.10 -14.72 8.37
C LEU A 73 -12.01 -15.31 9.44
N ILE A 74 -13.07 -14.58 9.76
CA ILE A 74 -14.13 -15.03 10.66
C ILE A 74 -15.44 -14.99 9.89
N ASP A 75 -16.14 -16.11 9.81
CA ASP A 75 -17.44 -16.20 9.16
C ASP A 75 -18.27 -17.34 9.74
N ARG A 76 -19.46 -17.56 9.17
CA ARG A 76 -20.34 -18.67 9.51
C ARG A 76 -19.73 -20.00 9.10
N ALA A 77 -19.99 -21.04 9.90
CA ALA A 77 -19.45 -22.38 9.67
C ALA A 77 -19.81 -22.94 8.29
N GLU A 78 -21.02 -22.66 7.79
CA GLU A 78 -21.49 -23.14 6.48
C GLU A 78 -20.70 -22.54 5.33
N ARG A 79 -20.36 -21.24 5.42
CA ARG A 79 -19.57 -20.56 4.38
C ARG A 79 -18.12 -21.04 4.39
N ILE A 80 -17.53 -21.20 5.58
CA ILE A 80 -16.18 -21.77 5.69
C ILE A 80 -16.16 -23.19 5.11
N ALA A 81 -17.14 -24.02 5.44
CA ALA A 81 -17.26 -25.37 4.88
C ALA A 81 -17.37 -25.38 3.35
N ALA A 82 -18.13 -24.44 2.76
CA ALA A 82 -18.24 -24.29 1.31
C ALA A 82 -16.93 -23.84 0.63
N LEU A 83 -16.08 -23.10 1.34
CA LEU A 83 -14.79 -22.60 0.82
C LEU A 83 -13.66 -23.63 0.93
N LEU A 84 -13.76 -24.57 1.87
CA LEU A 84 -12.71 -25.56 2.14
C LEU A 84 -12.25 -26.33 0.89
N PRO A 85 -13.12 -26.80 -0.03
CA PRO A 85 -12.67 -27.50 -1.24
C PRO A 85 -11.76 -26.62 -2.12
N THR A 86 -12.15 -25.37 -2.33
CA THR A 86 -11.37 -24.40 -3.12
C THR A 86 -10.04 -24.08 -2.45
N LEU A 87 -10.06 -23.81 -1.14
CA LEU A 87 -8.85 -23.47 -0.38
C LEU A 87 -7.87 -24.63 -0.31
N ARG A 88 -8.34 -25.87 -0.14
CA ARG A 88 -7.50 -27.08 -0.21
C ARG A 88 -6.86 -27.28 -1.57
N GLY A 89 -7.50 -26.83 -2.66
CA GLY A 89 -6.91 -26.85 -3.99
C GLY A 89 -5.80 -25.82 -4.19
N LEU A 90 -5.91 -24.65 -3.52
CA LEU A 90 -4.93 -23.57 -3.62
C LEU A 90 -3.72 -23.77 -2.70
N VAL A 91 -3.93 -24.31 -1.49
CA VAL A 91 -2.89 -24.52 -0.48
C VAL A 91 -2.32 -25.93 -0.66
N GLN A 92 -1.32 -26.06 -1.53
CA GLN A 92 -0.61 -27.34 -1.74
C GLN A 92 0.42 -27.63 -0.65
N ASP A 93 1.11 -26.60 -0.18
CA ASP A 93 2.01 -26.65 0.97
C ASP A 93 1.56 -25.58 1.97
N GLY A 94 1.62 -25.90 3.27
CA GLY A 94 1.06 -25.08 4.34
C GLY A 94 0.03 -25.81 5.20
N MET A 95 -0.72 -25.03 5.97
CA MET A 95 -1.69 -25.55 6.94
C MET A 95 -2.96 -24.72 6.96
N ILE A 96 -4.11 -25.38 7.09
CA ILE A 96 -5.40 -24.72 7.31
C ILE A 96 -5.97 -25.20 8.64
N THR A 97 -6.32 -24.28 9.54
CA THR A 97 -6.94 -24.61 10.83
C THR A 97 -8.25 -23.85 11.00
N ILE A 98 -9.19 -24.45 11.74
CA ILE A 98 -10.50 -23.89 12.04
C ILE A 98 -10.66 -23.86 13.56
N THR A 99 -11.11 -22.75 14.11
CA THR A 99 -11.39 -22.61 15.54
C THR A 99 -12.78 -21.98 15.73
N PRO A 100 -13.65 -22.54 16.58
CA PRO A 100 -14.93 -21.91 16.91
C PRO A 100 -14.70 -20.56 17.62
N VAL A 101 -15.47 -19.53 17.26
CA VAL A 101 -15.38 -18.21 17.89
C VAL A 101 -16.75 -17.59 18.12
N GLU A 102 -16.88 -16.77 19.16
CA GLU A 102 -18.05 -15.94 19.40
C GLU A 102 -17.77 -14.51 18.94
N VAL A 103 -18.60 -14.00 18.04
CA VAL A 103 -18.48 -12.63 17.52
C VAL A 103 -19.29 -11.70 18.41
N VAL A 104 -18.61 -11.01 19.33
CA VAL A 104 -19.24 -10.10 20.31
C VAL A 104 -19.73 -8.80 19.66
N HIS A 105 -18.98 -8.27 18.69
CA HIS A 105 -19.28 -6.96 18.09
C HIS A 105 -18.75 -6.84 16.67
N VAL A 106 -19.60 -6.35 15.76
CA VAL A 106 -19.22 -6.01 14.38
C VAL A 106 -19.74 -4.62 14.05
N ARG A 107 -18.85 -3.75 13.57
CA ARG A 107 -19.23 -2.51 12.90
C ARG A 107 -18.67 -2.53 11.49
N HIS A 108 -19.56 -2.59 10.51
CA HIS A 108 -19.15 -2.33 9.14
C HIS A 108 -18.89 -0.83 9.02
N ARG A 109 -17.67 -0.44 8.62
CA ARG A 109 -17.41 0.92 8.18
C ARG A 109 -18.27 1.12 6.92
N GLU A 110 -19.22 2.06 6.97
CA GLU A 110 -20.02 2.39 5.78
C GLU A 110 -19.07 2.63 4.61
N ARG A 111 -19.33 1.92 3.49
CA ARG A 111 -18.48 1.97 2.30
C ARG A 111 -18.45 3.35 1.63
N ASP A 112 -19.32 4.27 2.06
CA ASP A 112 -19.29 5.67 1.68
C ASP A 112 -18.97 6.54 2.90
N PRO A 113 -17.70 6.90 3.13
CA PRO A 113 -17.35 7.92 4.12
C PRO A 113 -17.82 9.31 3.68
N PHE A 114 -18.32 9.45 2.45
CA PHE A 114 -18.75 10.70 1.86
C PHE A 114 -20.24 10.64 1.55
N PRO A 115 -21.05 11.54 2.13
CA PRO A 115 -22.44 11.69 1.74
C PRO A 115 -22.54 11.97 0.23
N ARG A 116 -23.58 11.47 -0.44
CA ARG A 116 -23.80 11.69 -1.90
C ARG A 116 -23.91 13.16 -2.32
N HIS A 117 -24.12 14.06 -1.36
CA HIS A 117 -24.18 15.50 -1.56
C HIS A 117 -22.84 16.22 -1.35
N LEU A 118 -21.79 15.51 -0.91
CA LEU A 118 -20.46 16.07 -0.68
C LEU A 118 -19.69 16.07 -2.00
N MET A 119 -19.43 17.25 -2.56
CA MET A 119 -18.61 17.38 -3.76
C MET A 119 -17.13 17.29 -3.38
N VAL A 120 -16.29 16.81 -4.31
CA VAL A 120 -14.82 16.79 -4.12
C VAL A 120 -14.30 18.19 -3.76
N GLY A 121 -14.90 19.24 -4.34
CA GLY A 121 -14.58 20.63 -4.02
C GLY A 121 -14.88 21.06 -2.57
N ASP A 122 -15.78 20.36 -1.87
CA ASP A 122 -16.14 20.65 -0.47
C ASP A 122 -15.08 20.11 0.51
N VAL A 123 -14.32 19.09 0.08
CA VAL A 123 -13.26 18.46 0.87
C VAL A 123 -11.87 18.95 0.46
N MET A 124 -11.70 19.37 -0.80
CA MET A 124 -10.41 19.79 -1.34
C MET A 124 -9.83 21.00 -0.60
N SER A 125 -8.57 20.87 -0.19
CA SER A 125 -7.77 21.99 0.29
C SER A 125 -7.71 23.08 -0.77
N ARG A 126 -8.21 24.28 -0.46
CA ARG A 126 -8.24 25.43 -1.38
C ARG A 126 -6.87 26.07 -1.56
N THR A 127 -6.05 26.02 -0.52
CA THR A 127 -4.69 26.55 -0.53
C THR A 127 -3.71 25.38 -0.67
N VAL A 128 -3.32 25.10 -1.90
CA VAL A 128 -2.39 24.01 -2.21
C VAL A 128 -0.98 24.57 -2.36
N VAL A 129 -0.04 24.09 -1.55
CA VAL A 129 1.39 24.39 -1.73
C VAL A 129 1.90 23.51 -2.86
N SER A 130 2.46 24.12 -3.90
CA SER A 130 2.98 23.45 -5.10
C SER A 130 4.43 23.85 -5.36
N VAL A 131 5.11 23.07 -6.19
CA VAL A 131 6.51 23.31 -6.61
C VAL A 131 6.60 23.32 -8.14
N PHE A 132 7.66 23.91 -8.67
CA PHE A 132 7.97 23.91 -10.10
C PHE A 132 8.96 22.78 -10.44
N PRO A 133 9.01 22.32 -11.70
CA PRO A 133 9.96 21.30 -12.15
C PRO A 133 11.43 21.66 -11.89
N ASP A 134 11.73 22.95 -11.86
CA ASP A 134 13.08 23.49 -11.66
C ASP A 134 13.40 23.78 -10.18
N ASP A 135 12.45 23.56 -9.26
CA ASP A 135 12.70 23.77 -7.83
C ASP A 135 13.72 22.77 -7.29
N SER A 136 14.59 23.27 -6.42
CA SER A 136 15.62 22.42 -5.81
C SER A 136 15.03 21.41 -4.83
N LEU A 137 15.65 20.24 -4.73
CA LEU A 137 15.21 19.20 -3.81
C LEU A 137 15.23 19.64 -2.34
N SER A 138 16.18 20.49 -1.94
CA SER A 138 16.22 21.04 -0.59
C SER A 138 15.00 21.91 -0.30
N THR A 139 14.55 22.70 -1.27
CA THR A 139 13.29 23.47 -1.18
C THR A 139 12.09 22.55 -1.02
N ILE A 140 11.99 21.50 -1.84
CA ILE A 140 10.89 20.53 -1.81
C ILE A 140 10.83 19.82 -0.45
N VAL A 141 11.96 19.32 0.04
CA VAL A 141 12.07 18.64 1.34
C VAL A 141 11.69 19.57 2.48
N SER A 142 12.19 20.80 2.47
CA SER A 142 11.86 21.80 3.50
C SER A 142 10.36 22.08 3.52
N LEU A 143 9.74 22.26 2.36
CA LEU A 143 8.29 22.47 2.24
C LEU A 143 7.48 21.27 2.74
N LEU A 144 7.88 20.03 2.42
CA LEU A 144 7.21 18.83 2.89
C LEU A 144 7.28 18.68 4.42
N ILE A 145 8.45 18.94 5.02
CA ILE A 145 8.65 18.84 6.47
C ILE A 145 7.93 19.98 7.21
N GLU A 146 8.20 21.22 6.83
CA GLU A 146 7.65 22.41 7.49
C GLU A 146 6.13 22.46 7.41
N ARG A 147 5.56 22.07 6.26
CA ARG A 147 4.10 22.08 6.06
C ARG A 147 3.43 20.77 6.42
N ARG A 148 4.18 19.77 6.89
CA ARG A 148 3.70 18.42 7.22
C ARG A 148 2.90 17.78 6.07
N LEU A 149 3.38 17.97 4.84
CA LEU A 149 2.76 17.46 3.62
C LEU A 149 3.46 16.17 3.19
N ARG A 150 2.69 15.21 2.71
CA ARG A 150 3.23 13.92 2.21
C ARG A 150 3.67 14.00 0.75
N ALA A 151 3.10 14.94 0.01
CA ALA A 151 3.40 15.16 -1.39
C ALA A 151 3.08 16.61 -1.78
N LEU A 152 3.78 17.11 -2.79
CA LEU A 152 3.54 18.41 -3.41
C LEU A 152 3.18 18.22 -4.89
N PRO A 153 2.10 18.83 -5.41
CA PRO A 153 1.89 18.89 -6.84
C PRO A 153 3.00 19.71 -7.51
N VAL A 154 3.49 19.21 -8.63
CA VAL A 154 4.42 19.91 -9.51
C VAL A 154 3.58 20.63 -10.57
N ILE A 155 3.76 21.95 -10.70
CA ILE A 155 2.99 22.78 -11.64
C ILE A 155 3.91 23.45 -12.67
N ASP A 156 3.39 23.68 -13.88
CA ASP A 156 4.09 24.45 -14.91
C ASP A 156 3.88 25.98 -14.74
N SER A 157 4.50 26.77 -15.60
CA SER A 157 4.36 28.23 -15.61
C SER A 157 2.94 28.71 -15.90
N GLN A 158 2.08 27.87 -16.47
CA GLN A 158 0.67 28.12 -16.74
C GLN A 158 -0.24 27.62 -15.60
N ARG A 159 0.34 27.22 -14.45
CA ARG A 159 -0.35 26.66 -13.27
C ARG A 159 -1.07 25.35 -13.54
N ARG A 160 -0.66 24.59 -14.54
CA ARG A 160 -1.19 23.25 -14.80
C ARG A 160 -0.37 22.23 -14.02
N VAL A 161 -1.06 21.27 -13.39
CA VAL A 161 -0.42 20.15 -12.70
C VAL A 161 0.23 19.26 -13.74
N VAL A 162 1.54 19.09 -13.62
CA VAL A 162 2.36 18.30 -14.52
C VAL A 162 2.94 17.06 -13.82
N GLY A 163 2.86 16.99 -12.48
CA GLY A 163 3.27 15.82 -11.70
C GLY A 163 2.97 15.92 -10.21
N ILE A 164 3.42 14.91 -9.44
CA ILE A 164 3.34 14.88 -7.98
C ILE A 164 4.73 14.49 -7.44
N SER A 165 5.22 15.24 -6.45
CA SER A 165 6.47 14.98 -5.73
C SER A 165 6.19 14.47 -4.32
N PRO A 166 6.07 13.14 -4.11
CA PRO A 166 5.92 12.55 -2.79
C PRO A 166 7.23 12.56 -2.00
N MET A 167 7.11 12.66 -0.67
CA MET A 167 8.23 12.69 0.27
C MET A 167 9.18 11.50 0.12
N ALA A 168 8.64 10.32 -0.25
CA ALA A 168 9.41 9.11 -0.50
C ALA A 168 10.46 9.27 -1.62
N ILE A 169 10.21 10.09 -2.65
CA ILE A 169 11.19 10.32 -3.74
C ILE A 169 12.40 11.10 -3.25
N CYS A 170 12.24 11.95 -2.24
CA CYS A 170 13.33 12.74 -1.68
C CYS A 170 14.27 11.92 -0.78
N SER A 171 13.76 10.88 -0.10
CA SER A 171 14.53 10.08 0.86
C SER A 171 15.44 9.02 0.23
N THR A 172 15.13 8.52 -0.98
CA THR A 172 15.82 7.34 -1.55
C THR A 172 17.11 7.65 -2.31
N GLY A 173 17.65 8.88 -2.25
CA GLY A 173 18.83 9.26 -3.06
C GLY A 173 18.58 9.24 -4.58
N ALA A 174 17.35 8.93 -5.02
CA ALA A 174 16.87 8.99 -6.40
C ALA A 174 16.72 10.42 -6.95
N ALA A 175 17.18 11.41 -6.19
CA ALA A 175 17.40 12.80 -6.59
C ALA A 175 18.05 12.95 -7.98
N ARG A 176 18.99 12.06 -8.33
CA ARG A 176 19.65 12.03 -9.65
C ARG A 176 18.72 11.55 -10.77
N ALA A 177 17.76 10.66 -10.47
CA ALA A 177 16.78 10.11 -11.40
C ALA A 177 15.53 10.99 -11.57
N CYS A 178 15.27 11.91 -10.63
CA CYS A 178 14.20 12.91 -10.76
C CYS A 178 14.38 13.80 -12.01
N ARG A 179 15.61 13.87 -12.54
CA ARG A 179 15.95 14.56 -13.79
C ARG A 179 15.61 13.74 -15.05
N CYS A 180 15.41 12.42 -14.94
CA CYS A 180 15.23 11.52 -16.08
C CYS A 180 13.78 11.08 -16.30
N ALA A 181 12.97 10.92 -15.25
CA ALA A 181 11.59 10.44 -15.43
C ALA A 181 10.64 11.51 -15.97
N TYR A 182 11.01 12.80 -15.85
CA TYR A 182 10.03 13.88 -16.00
C TYR A 182 10.00 14.58 -17.36
N ASN A 183 11.03 14.54 -18.23
CA ASN A 183 10.90 15.22 -19.53
C ASN A 183 11.89 14.79 -20.64
N ALA A 184 11.36 14.13 -21.67
CA ALA A 184 11.94 14.15 -23.02
C ALA A 184 11.78 15.53 -23.71
N ALA A 185 10.88 16.39 -23.21
CA ALA A 185 10.49 17.65 -23.86
C ALA A 185 11.37 18.88 -23.55
N TYR A 186 12.26 18.82 -22.55
CA TYR A 186 13.00 20.00 -22.04
C TYR A 186 14.52 20.00 -22.32
N ARG A 187 14.99 19.20 -23.29
CA ARG A 187 16.44 19.02 -23.60
C ARG A 187 17.18 20.26 -24.13
N SER A 188 16.49 21.31 -24.61
CA SER A 188 17.15 22.34 -25.45
C SER A 188 17.53 23.66 -24.77
N ARG A 189 17.42 23.82 -23.43
CA ARG A 189 17.62 25.15 -22.80
C ARG A 189 18.55 25.23 -21.59
N CYS A 190 19.36 24.22 -21.30
CA CYS A 190 20.30 24.30 -20.17
C CYS A 190 21.73 24.55 -20.63
N THR A 191 22.09 25.82 -20.82
CA THR A 191 23.50 26.26 -20.78
C THR A 191 23.70 27.29 -19.66
N SER A 192 24.54 26.87 -18.70
CA SER A 192 25.33 27.64 -17.72
C SER A 192 24.79 27.87 -16.28
N PRO A 193 25.68 27.80 -15.26
CA PRO A 193 25.34 27.63 -13.84
C PRO A 193 25.35 28.94 -13.01
N GLN A 194 25.22 30.13 -13.64
CA GLN A 194 25.58 31.39 -12.98
C GLN A 194 24.44 32.27 -12.41
N LYS A 195 23.19 31.80 -12.32
CA LYS A 195 22.09 32.61 -11.72
C LYS A 195 21.54 32.05 -10.41
N MET A 196 22.43 31.77 -9.44
CA MET A 196 22.10 31.20 -8.13
C MET A 196 21.95 32.24 -6.98
N GLN A 197 21.87 33.55 -7.22
CA GLN A 197 21.85 34.53 -6.10
C GLN A 197 20.76 35.60 -6.09
N GLN A 198 19.74 35.56 -6.96
CA GLN A 198 18.65 36.56 -6.87
C GLN A 198 17.29 35.93 -7.15
N ARG A 199 16.67 35.35 -6.11
CA ARG A 199 15.21 35.20 -5.99
C ARG A 199 14.80 34.64 -4.62
N ILE A 200 15.24 35.28 -3.54
CA ILE A 200 14.51 35.20 -2.27
C ILE A 200 13.50 36.34 -2.29
N ARG A 201 12.29 36.07 -2.78
CA ARG A 201 11.11 36.86 -2.41
C ARG A 201 10.06 35.88 -1.91
N LYS A 202 9.88 35.86 -0.58
CA LYS A 202 8.71 35.27 0.08
C LYS A 202 7.45 35.92 -0.52
N PRO A 203 6.46 35.17 -1.00
CA PRO A 203 5.13 35.74 -1.22
C PRO A 203 4.48 36.04 0.14
N PRO A 204 3.63 37.07 0.26
CA PRO A 204 2.97 37.42 1.50
C PRO A 204 1.97 36.33 1.87
N LEU A 205 1.89 36.03 3.17
CA LEU A 205 0.81 35.27 3.77
C LEU A 205 -0.42 36.18 3.81
N ILE A 206 -1.49 35.78 3.14
CA ILE A 206 -2.86 36.16 3.45
C ILE A 206 -3.58 34.85 3.78
#